data_AF-A0A5H2YJK3-F1
#
_entry.id   AF-A0A5H2YJK3-F1
#
_cell.length_a   1.000
_cell.length_b   1.000
_cell.length_c   1.000
_cell.angle_alpha   90.00
_cell.angle_beta   90.00
_cell.angle_gamma   90.00
#
_symmetry.space_group_name_H-M   'P 1'
#
loop_
_entity.id
_entity.type
_entity.pdbx_description
1 polymer ?
#
loop_
_entity_poly.entity_id
_entity_poly.type
_entity_poly.pdbx_seq_one_letter_code
_entity_poly.pdbx_strand_id
1 'polypeptide(L)'
;MYQSLSHDQQELETRPVQRQAMSREARLKDNVGSMMGVDLSHVNVHTNSSKPAQLNAHAYAQGSEVHIAPGQERHLGHELAHIGQQMQGRVQATTQFAGQAVNDDPKLEHEADVIGAKAESM
;
A
#
# COMPACT_ATOMS: atom_id res chain seq x y z
N MET A 1 49.14 -27.60 -39.65
CA MET A 1 47.94 -26.89 -40.11
C MET A 1 46.83 -27.16 -39.12
N TYR A 2 46.28 -26.07 -38.57
CA TYR A 2 45.10 -25.88 -37.72
C TYR A 2 44.87 -26.72 -36.46
N GLN A 3 44.62 -25.94 -35.41
CA GLN A 3 44.38 -26.25 -34.02
C GLN A 3 42.94 -25.83 -33.68
N SER A 4 42.28 -26.63 -32.83
CA SER A 4 41.17 -26.32 -31.91
C SER A 4 39.89 -25.59 -32.38
N LEU A 5 38.76 -26.28 -32.11
CA LEU A 5 37.50 -25.81 -31.48
C LEU A 5 36.93 -24.43 -31.84
N SER A 6 35.76 -24.43 -32.48
CA SER A 6 34.68 -23.46 -32.23
C SER A 6 33.32 -24.13 -32.48
N HIS A 7 32.66 -24.56 -31.40
CA HIS A 7 31.21 -24.75 -31.40
C HIS A 7 30.59 -23.35 -31.31
N ASP A 8 30.31 -22.73 -32.46
CA ASP A 8 29.54 -21.50 -32.54
C ASP A 8 28.06 -21.85 -32.74
N GLN A 9 27.41 -22.29 -31.66
CA GLN A 9 25.97 -22.14 -31.53
C GLN A 9 25.72 -20.80 -30.81
N GLN A 10 25.52 -19.73 -31.58
CA GLN A 10 24.85 -18.54 -31.07
C GLN A 10 23.36 -18.87 -30.91
N GLU A 11 23.03 -19.52 -29.79
CA GLU A 11 21.70 -19.47 -29.21
C GLU A 11 21.44 -18.03 -28.79
N LEU A 12 20.49 -17.37 -29.46
CA LEU A 12 19.90 -16.13 -29.01
C LEU A 12 19.25 -16.41 -27.64
N GLU A 13 20.00 -16.16 -26.56
CA GLU A 13 19.51 -16.18 -25.19
C GLU A 13 18.26 -15.29 -25.09
N THR A 14 17.10 -15.94 -25.11
CA THR A 14 15.86 -15.39 -24.60
C THR A 14 16.00 -15.23 -23.10
N ARG A 15 16.65 -14.15 -22.67
CA ARG A 15 16.70 -13.76 -21.26
C ARG A 15 15.25 -13.64 -20.79
N PRO A 16 14.78 -14.44 -19.82
CA PRO A 16 13.44 -14.26 -19.31
C PRO A 16 13.35 -12.85 -18.73
N VAL A 17 12.46 -12.01 -19.29
CA VAL A 17 12.08 -10.75 -18.67
C VAL A 17 11.51 -11.13 -17.32
N GLN A 18 12.32 -10.94 -16.28
CA GLN A 18 11.94 -11.20 -14.90
C GLN A 18 10.87 -10.17 -14.57
N ARG A 19 9.60 -10.54 -14.79
CA ARG A 19 8.42 -9.75 -14.47
C ARG A 19 8.54 -9.44 -12.98
N GLN A 20 8.92 -8.20 -12.64
CA GLN A 20 9.15 -7.81 -11.24
C GLN A 20 7.87 -8.14 -10.46
N ALA A 21 7.99 -9.01 -9.47
CA ALA A 21 6.87 -9.33 -8.61
C ALA A 21 6.43 -8.03 -7.93
N MET A 22 5.16 -7.68 -8.07
CA MET A 22 4.56 -6.52 -7.38
C MET A 22 4.92 -6.53 -5.90
N SER A 23 5.34 -5.37 -5.37
CA SER A 23 5.64 -5.22 -3.94
C SER A 23 4.38 -5.47 -3.10
N ARG A 24 4.56 -5.81 -1.81
CA ARG A 24 3.43 -5.95 -0.87
C ARG A 24 2.58 -4.68 -0.82
N GLU A 25 3.23 -3.51 -0.81
CA GLU A 25 2.56 -2.22 -0.84
C GLU A 25 1.69 -2.04 -2.10
N ALA A 26 2.24 -2.32 -3.28
CA ALA A 26 1.50 -2.19 -4.54
C ALA A 26 0.29 -3.15 -4.57
N ARG A 27 0.47 -4.39 -4.11
CA ARG A 27 -0.63 -5.35 -3.99
C ARG A 27 -1.72 -4.88 -3.03
N LEU A 28 -1.36 -4.29 -1.89
CA LEU A 28 -2.34 -3.78 -0.94
C LEU A 28 -3.12 -2.59 -1.49
N LYS A 29 -2.45 -1.65 -2.18
CA LYS A 29 -3.13 -0.54 -2.87
C LYS A 29 -4.14 -1.07 -3.89
N ASP A 30 -3.75 -2.04 -4.71
CA ASP A 30 -4.62 -2.65 -5.71
C ASP A 30 -5.79 -3.42 -5.07
N ASN A 31 -5.53 -4.23 -4.04
CA ASN A 31 -6.54 -5.04 -3.37
C ASN A 31 -7.56 -4.17 -2.64
N VAL A 32 -7.11 -3.18 -1.86
CA VAL A 32 -8.00 -2.23 -1.17
C VAL A 32 -8.77 -1.39 -2.19
N GLY A 33 -8.08 -0.82 -3.18
CA GLY A 33 -8.71 -0.02 -4.23
C GLY A 33 -9.80 -0.78 -4.98
N SER A 34 -9.53 -2.04 -5.33
CA SER A 34 -10.51 -2.91 -6.00
C SER A 34 -11.75 -3.20 -5.14
N MET A 35 -11.56 -3.45 -3.83
CA MET A 35 -12.69 -3.68 -2.92
C MET A 35 -13.53 -2.43 -2.68
N MET A 36 -12.91 -1.25 -2.75
CA MET A 36 -13.56 0.03 -2.49
C MET A 36 -13.99 0.76 -3.76
N GLY A 37 -13.63 0.25 -4.95
CA GLY A 37 -13.94 0.89 -6.22
C GLY A 37 -13.25 2.24 -6.42
N VAL A 38 -12.03 2.39 -5.91
CA VAL A 38 -11.20 3.61 -6.02
C VAL A 38 -9.78 3.27 -6.47
N ASP A 39 -9.07 4.25 -7.02
CA ASP A 39 -7.65 4.11 -7.39
C ASP A 39 -6.75 4.66 -6.28
N LEU A 40 -5.93 3.80 -5.68
CA LEU A 40 -4.98 4.14 -4.62
C LEU A 40 -3.52 4.20 -5.11
N SER A 41 -3.29 4.11 -6.42
CA SER A 41 -1.93 4.15 -7.00
C SER A 41 -1.16 5.43 -6.65
N HIS A 42 -1.88 6.53 -6.43
CA HIS A 42 -1.36 7.85 -6.09
C HIS A 42 -0.95 8.01 -4.61
N VAL A 43 -1.22 7.02 -3.75
CA VAL A 43 -0.87 7.08 -2.32
C VAL A 43 0.63 6.87 -2.12
N ASN A 44 1.30 7.69 -1.32
CA ASN A 44 2.70 7.52 -0.95
C ASN A 44 2.81 6.90 0.44
N VAL A 45 3.51 5.77 0.55
CA VAL A 45 3.69 5.06 1.83
C VAL A 45 5.11 5.25 2.34
N HIS A 46 5.22 5.79 3.54
CA HIS A 46 6.47 6.00 4.27
C HIS A 46 6.58 4.96 5.38
N THR A 47 7.27 3.86 5.11
CA THR A 47 7.58 2.85 6.13
C THR A 47 8.71 3.33 7.05
N ASN A 48 8.78 2.78 8.26
CA ASN A 48 9.77 3.16 9.28
C ASN A 48 9.79 4.67 9.61
N SER A 49 8.63 5.32 9.49
CA SER A 49 8.49 6.75 9.75
C SER A 49 8.52 7.05 11.25
N SER A 50 9.22 8.11 11.64
CA SER A 50 9.22 8.63 13.02
C SER A 50 8.01 9.51 13.33
N LYS A 51 7.21 9.90 12.32
CA LYS A 51 6.07 10.82 12.50
C LYS A 51 4.94 10.25 13.35
N PRO A 52 4.51 8.98 13.22
CA PRO A 52 3.41 8.46 14.04
C PRO A 52 3.67 8.57 15.55
N ALA A 53 4.93 8.42 15.98
CA ALA A 53 5.31 8.56 17.38
C ALA A 53 5.04 9.96 17.95
N GLN A 54 5.09 11.02 17.13
CA GLN A 54 4.78 12.39 17.54
C GLN A 54 3.29 12.57 17.90
N LEU A 55 2.44 11.67 17.41
CA LEU A 55 1.00 11.66 17.61
C LEU A 55 0.54 10.54 18.54
N ASN A 56 1.47 9.79 19.17
CA ASN A 56 1.20 8.55 19.91
C ASN A 56 0.42 7.51 19.08
N ALA A 57 0.68 7.45 17.78
CA ALA A 57 0.04 6.54 16.84
C ALA A 57 1.03 5.49 16.29
N HIS A 58 0.50 4.38 15.79
CA HIS A 58 1.27 3.35 15.09
C HIS A 58 1.39 3.62 13.59
N ALA A 59 0.37 4.22 13.02
CA ALA A 59 0.29 4.64 11.65
C ALA A 59 -0.73 5.80 11.54
N TYR A 60 -0.70 6.53 10.44
CA TYR A 60 -1.79 7.41 10.06
C TYR A 60 -1.78 7.68 8.56
N ALA A 61 -2.96 7.94 8.00
CA ALA A 61 -3.15 8.49 6.67
C ALA A 61 -3.48 9.99 6.71
N GLN A 62 -2.83 10.78 5.86
CA GLN A 62 -3.15 12.18 5.63
C GLN A 62 -3.12 12.58 4.16
N GLY A 63 -4.29 12.90 3.61
CA GLY A 63 -4.47 13.09 2.18
C GLY A 63 -4.03 11.84 1.41
N SER A 64 -3.01 11.97 0.56
CA SER A 64 -2.40 10.85 -0.18
C SER A 64 -1.18 10.25 0.51
N GLU A 65 -0.84 10.67 1.73
CA GLU A 65 0.35 10.21 2.45
C GLU A 65 -0.04 9.19 3.53
N VAL A 66 0.67 8.08 3.63
CA VAL A 66 0.55 7.12 4.73
C VAL A 66 1.89 7.01 5.44
N HIS A 67 1.91 7.23 6.75
CA HIS A 67 3.11 7.09 7.57
C HIS A 67 2.95 5.89 8.51
N ILE A 68 3.88 4.94 8.42
CA ILE A 68 3.89 3.72 9.24
C ILE A 68 5.10 3.72 10.16
N ALA A 69 4.90 3.52 11.47
CA ALA A 69 6.00 3.38 12.41
C ALA A 69 6.83 2.10 12.15
N PRO A 70 8.10 2.05 12.59
CA PRO A 70 8.91 0.85 12.42
C PRO A 70 8.24 -0.40 12.99
N GLY A 71 8.10 -1.46 12.17
CA GLY A 71 7.48 -2.73 12.56
C GLY A 71 5.95 -2.77 12.56
N GLN A 72 5.28 -1.72 12.08
CA GLN A 72 3.83 -1.57 12.11
C GLN A 72 3.18 -1.71 10.71
N GLU A 73 3.82 -2.37 9.76
CA GLU A 73 3.38 -2.53 8.36
C GLU A 73 2.05 -3.28 8.20
N ARG A 74 1.61 -3.97 9.26
CA ARG A 74 0.27 -4.58 9.38
C ARG A 74 -0.87 -3.57 9.34
N HIS A 75 -0.62 -2.30 9.68
CA HIS A 75 -1.63 -1.24 9.65
C HIS A 75 -1.88 -0.68 8.25
N LEU A 76 -1.00 -0.97 7.27
CA LEU A 76 -1.08 -0.37 5.95
C LEU A 76 -2.43 -0.61 5.26
N GLY A 77 -2.97 -1.83 5.29
CA GLY A 77 -4.27 -2.13 4.69
C GLY A 77 -5.41 -1.30 5.30
N HIS A 78 -5.37 -1.07 6.61
CA HIS A 78 -6.34 -0.26 7.35
C HIS A 78 -6.23 1.23 6.96
N GLU A 79 -5.02 1.80 6.95
CA GLU A 79 -4.80 3.19 6.54
C GLU A 79 -5.22 3.45 5.08
N LEU A 80 -4.96 2.49 4.18
CA LEU A 80 -5.41 2.58 2.78
C LEU A 80 -6.93 2.56 2.67
N ALA A 81 -7.62 1.79 3.52
CA ALA A 81 -9.07 1.76 3.54
C ALA A 81 -9.67 3.11 3.98
N HIS A 82 -9.04 3.79 4.94
CA HIS A 82 -9.43 5.17 5.30
C HIS A 82 -9.32 6.14 4.13
N ILE A 83 -8.24 6.08 3.34
CA ILE A 83 -8.12 6.90 2.13
C ILE A 83 -9.25 6.56 1.15
N GLY A 84 -9.59 5.28 0.97
CA GLY A 84 -10.71 4.88 0.13
C GLY A 84 -12.06 5.44 0.61
N GLN A 85 -12.32 5.45 1.92
CA GLN A 85 -13.53 6.06 2.50
C GLN A 85 -13.59 7.57 2.23
N GLN A 86 -12.46 8.26 2.36
CA GLN A 86 -12.35 9.69 2.08
C GLN A 86 -12.66 9.98 0.61
N MET A 87 -12.09 9.20 -0.32
CA MET A 87 -12.33 9.34 -1.75
C MET A 87 -13.78 9.09 -2.16
N GLN A 88 -14.48 8.19 -1.47
CA GLN A 88 -15.90 7.94 -1.70
C GLN A 88 -16.81 9.05 -1.14
N GLY A 89 -16.26 10.04 -0.43
CA GLY A 89 -17.02 11.13 0.18
C GLY A 89 -17.90 10.69 1.34
N ARG A 90 -17.68 9.48 1.90
CA ARG A 90 -18.45 8.95 3.04
C ARG A 90 -17.99 9.51 4.37
N VAL A 91 -16.78 10.08 4.42
CA VAL A 91 -16.17 10.65 5.61
C VAL A 91 -16.63 12.10 5.76
N GLN A 92 -17.77 12.30 6.44
CA GLN A 92 -18.09 13.62 6.98
C GLN A 92 -17.26 13.83 8.24
N ALA A 93 -16.41 14.86 8.26
CA ALA A 93 -15.56 15.11 9.42
C ALA A 93 -16.39 15.39 10.68
N THR A 94 -16.24 14.55 11.68
CA THR A 94 -16.85 14.73 13.01
C THR A 94 -15.83 15.21 14.04
N THR A 95 -14.54 15.09 13.75
CA THR A 95 -13.44 15.51 14.61
C THR A 95 -12.21 15.92 13.80
N GLN A 96 -11.15 16.34 14.48
CA GLN A 96 -9.86 16.67 13.87
C GLN A 96 -8.74 15.86 14.54
N PHE A 97 -7.90 15.22 13.73
CA PHE A 97 -6.68 14.54 14.16
C PHE A 97 -5.50 15.05 13.35
N ALA A 98 -4.43 15.49 14.03
CA ALA A 98 -3.23 16.04 13.39
C ALA A 98 -3.50 17.15 12.35
N GLY A 99 -4.55 17.97 12.58
CA GLY A 99 -4.95 19.04 11.66
C GLY A 99 -5.76 18.58 10.44
N GLN A 100 -6.12 17.30 10.36
CA GLN A 100 -7.01 16.76 9.33
C GLN A 100 -8.38 16.46 9.91
N ALA A 101 -9.40 16.79 9.13
CA ALA A 101 -10.78 16.51 9.44
C ALA A 101 -11.02 14.99 9.25
N VAL A 102 -11.31 14.27 10.34
CA VAL A 102 -11.53 12.82 10.35
C VAL A 102 -12.93 12.49 10.85
N ASN A 103 -13.42 11.32 10.49
CA ASN A 103 -14.68 10.78 10.99
C ASN A 103 -14.35 9.71 12.03
N ASP A 104 -15.06 9.71 13.16
CA ASP A 104 -14.88 8.77 14.27
C ASP A 104 -16.11 7.84 14.43
N ASP A 105 -16.75 7.48 13.30
CA ASP A 105 -17.86 6.53 13.27
C ASP A 105 -17.30 5.10 13.41
N PRO A 106 -17.66 4.36 14.48
CA PRO A 106 -17.17 2.99 14.69
C PRO A 106 -17.48 2.03 13.55
N LYS A 107 -18.50 2.31 12.73
CA LYS A 107 -18.82 1.50 11.55
C LYS A 107 -17.78 1.66 10.45
N LEU A 108 -17.26 2.87 10.24
CA LEU A 108 -16.21 3.13 9.25
C LEU A 108 -14.87 2.55 9.71
N GLU A 109 -14.55 2.67 11.01
CA GLU A 109 -13.38 2.01 11.60
C GLU A 109 -13.41 0.49 11.41
N HIS A 110 -14.56 -0.14 11.72
CA HIS A 110 -14.72 -1.58 11.53
C HIS A 110 -14.63 -2.00 10.05
N GLU A 111 -15.20 -1.20 9.14
CA GLU A 111 -15.07 -1.46 7.71
C GLU A 111 -13.60 -1.38 7.26
N ALA A 112 -12.84 -0.39 7.73
CA ALA A 112 -11.43 -0.24 7.43
C ALA A 112 -10.60 -1.45 7.92
N ASP A 113 -10.87 -1.95 9.13
CA ASP A 113 -10.27 -3.18 9.66
C ASP A 113 -10.55 -4.40 8.79
N VAL A 114 -11.82 -4.60 8.40
CA VAL A 114 -12.23 -5.76 7.60
C VAL A 114 -11.62 -5.71 6.21
N ILE A 115 -11.66 -4.55 5.55
CA ILE A 115 -11.08 -4.37 4.21
C ILE A 115 -9.56 -4.53 4.28
N GLY A 116 -8.89 -3.91 5.25
CA GLY A 116 -7.46 -4.01 5.43
C GLY A 116 -7.02 -5.46 5.65
N ALA A 117 -7.66 -6.18 6.58
CA ALA A 117 -7.35 -7.58 6.85
C ALA A 117 -7.61 -8.49 5.63
N LYS A 118 -8.70 -8.25 4.89
CA LYS A 118 -9.01 -9.01 3.69
C LYS A 118 -7.99 -8.75 2.57
N ALA A 119 -7.57 -7.50 2.37
CA ALA A 119 -6.58 -7.13 1.37
C ALA A 119 -5.22 -7.82 1.58
N GLU A 120 -4.82 -8.03 2.84
CA GLU A 120 -3.60 -8.76 3.22
C GLU A 120 -3.65 -10.26 2.89
N SER A 121 -4.85 -10.83 2.80
CA SER A 121 -5.07 -12.26 2.57
C SER A 121 -5.30 -12.67 1.11
N MET A 122 -5.36 -11.69 0.21
CA MET A 122 -5.58 -11.88 -1.24
C MET A 122 -4.25 -12.06 -1.99
#